data_AF-A0A423GWY5-F1
#
_entry.id   AF-A0A423GWY5-F1
#
_cell.length_a   1.000
_cell.length_b   1.000
_cell.length_c   1.000
_cell.angle_alpha   90.00
_cell.angle_beta   90.00
_cell.angle_gamma   90.00
#
_symmetry.space_group_name_H-M   'P 1'
#
loop_
_entity.id
_entity.type
_entity.pdbx_description
1 polymer ?
#
loop_
_entity_poly.entity_id
_entity_poly.type
_entity_poly.pdbx_seq_one_letter_code
_entity_poly.pdbx_strand_id
1 'polypeptide(L)' 'MTDSALVQRINAQCHPLMRYLHKLSGVRYLAAYDSAGSYELNPINGHAKHATDSELANTEVWERLP' A
#
# COMPACT_ATOMS: atom_id res chain seq x y z
N MET A 1 16.25 -13.57 14.05
CA MET A 1 16.82 -12.21 14.06
C MET A 1 15.70 -11.29 13.61
N THR A 2 15.11 -10.55 14.55
CA THR A 2 13.99 -9.66 14.27
C THR A 2 14.58 -8.35 13.75
N ASP A 3 14.27 -7.97 12.51
CA ASP A 3 14.68 -6.66 12.00
C ASP A 3 14.14 -5.57 12.93
N SER A 4 15.03 -4.67 13.35
CA SER A 4 14.67 -3.50 14.15
C SER A 4 13.59 -2.70 13.42
N ALA A 5 12.64 -2.12 14.17
CA ALA A 5 11.62 -1.23 13.61
C ALA A 5 12.23 -0.10 12.74
N LEU A 6 13.46 0.29 13.02
CA LEU A 6 14.24 1.23 12.20
C LEU A 6 14.54 0.66 10.80
N VAL A 7 14.98 -0.60 10.73
CA VAL A 7 15.32 -1.29 9.47
C VAL A 7 14.06 -1.50 8.63
N GLN A 8 12.94 -1.86 9.26
CA GLN A 8 11.64 -1.95 8.58
C GLN A 8 11.22 -0.60 7.98
N ARG A 9 11.40 0.50 8.73
CA ARG A 9 11.05 1.85 8.28
C ARG A 9 11.94 2.32 7.12
N ILE A 10 13.24 2.03 7.17
CA ILE A 10 14.18 2.33 6.07
C ILE A 10 13.82 1.50 4.82
N ASN A 11 13.54 0.21 4.98
CA ASN A 11 13.13 -0.65 3.87
C ASN A 11 11.80 -0.17 3.26
N ALA A 12 10.84 0.27 4.07
CA ALA A 12 9.59 0.86 3.59
C ALA A 12 9.81 2.16 2.79
N GLN A 13 10.85 2.95 3.11
CA GLN A 13 11.23 4.15 2.37
C GLN A 13 12.03 3.86 1.09
N CYS A 14 12.76 2.75 1.05
CA CYS A 14 13.54 2.34 -0.13
C CYS A 14 12.72 1.54 -1.15
N HIS A 15 11.57 0.98 -0.77
CA HIS A 15 10.71 0.29 -1.72
C HIS A 15 9.99 1.26 -2.65
N PRO A 16 9.88 0.95 -3.96
CA PRO A 16 9.09 1.75 -4.87
C PRO A 16 7.65 1.85 -4.35
N LEU A 17 7.17 3.09 -4.13
CA LEU A 17 5.78 3.32 -3.73
C LEU A 17 4.87 2.72 -4.80
N MET A 18 4.18 1.64 -4.46
CA MET A 18 3.25 1.02 -5.39
C MET A 18 2.02 1.92 -5.52
N ARG A 19 1.47 2.02 -6.72
CA ARG A 19 0.29 2.83 -7.01
C ARG A 19 -0.89 1.93 -7.27
N TYR A 20 -2.02 2.22 -6.62
CA TYR A 20 -3.25 1.47 -6.80
C TYR A 20 -4.42 2.40 -7.11
N LEU A 21 -5.29 1.97 -8.01
CA LEU A 21 -6.60 2.57 -8.27
C LEU A 21 -7.68 1.69 -7.65
N HIS A 22 -8.52 2.29 -6.80
CA HIS A 22 -9.73 1.65 -6.33
C HIS A 22 -10.84 1.86 -7.36
N LYS A 23 -11.16 0.83 -8.14
CA LYS A 23 -12.03 0.93 -9.33
C LYS A 23 -13.42 1.48 -9.00
N LEU A 24 -13.99 1.06 -7.87
CA LEU A 24 -15.35 1.46 -7.46
C LEU A 24 -15.46 2.94 -7.09
N SER A 25 -14.42 3.53 -6.49
CA SER A 25 -14.45 4.95 -6.09
C SER A 25 -13.67 5.86 -7.02
N GLY A 26 -12.88 5.32 -7.95
CA GLY A 26 -11.99 6.08 -8.83
C GLY A 26 -10.78 6.72 -8.12
N VAL A 27 -10.59 6.45 -6.82
CA VAL A 27 -9.52 7.08 -6.03
C VAL A 27 -8.19 6.34 -6.22
N ARG A 28 -7.13 7.12 -6.41
CA ARG A 28 -5.75 6.62 -6.50
C ARG A 28 -5.06 6.70 -5.14
N TYR A 29 -4.32 5.66 -4.80
CA TYR A 29 -3.60 5.52 -3.55
C TYR A 29 -2.12 5.22 -3.82
N LEU A 30 -1.26 5.81 -3.00
CA LEU A 30 0.12 5.38 -2.81
C LEU A 30 0.15 4.35 -1.69
N ALA A 31 0.69 3.16 -1.97
CA ALA A 31 0.83 2.09 -0.99
C ALA A 31 2.25 2.13 -0.39
N ALA A 32 2.32 2.36 0.91
CA ALA A 32 3.51 2.19 1.71
C ALA A 32 3.42 0.84 2.44
N TYR A 33 4.46 0.02 2.33
CA TYR A 33 4.52 -1.24 3.09
C TYR A 33 4.61 -0.91 4.57
N ASP A 34 3.70 -1.46 5.37
CA ASP A 34 3.71 -1.30 6.83
C ASP A 34 4.39 -2.52 7.47
N SER A 35 3.66 -3.63 7.62
CA SER A 35 4.20 -4.87 8.17
C SER A 35 3.41 -6.10 7.73
N ALA A 36 4.04 -7.28 7.75
CA ALA A 36 3.39 -8.58 7.53
C ALA A 36 2.45 -8.68 6.30
N GLY A 37 2.83 -8.11 5.15
CA GLY A 37 2.00 -8.14 3.93
C GLY A 37 0.81 -7.18 3.94
N SER A 38 0.86 -6.16 4.81
CA SER A 38 -0.10 -5.06 4.85
C SER A 38 0.54 -3.74 4.41
N TYR A 39 -0.31 -2.88 3.86
CA TYR A 39 0.04 -1.59 3.29
C TYR A 39 -0.87 -0.51 3.83
N GLU A 40 -0.28 0.64 4.12
CA GLU A 40 -1.00 1.89 4.29
C GLU A 40 -1.20 2.55 2.93
N LEU A 41 -2.46 2.75 2.56
CA LEU A 41 -2.90 3.37 1.32
C LEU A 41 -3.23 4.84 1.56
N ASN A 42 -2.41 5.71 1.00
CA ASN A 42 -2.49 7.16 1.16
C ASN A 42 -3.06 7.82 -0.11
N PRO A 43 -4.29 8.36 -0.07
CA PRO A 43 -4.85 9.12 -1.19
C PRO A 43 -4.32 10.57 -1.20
N ILE A 44 -4.46 11.27 -2.33
CA ILE A 44 -4.17 12.73 -2.39
C ILE A 44 -5.14 13.50 -1.49
N ASN A 45 -6.41 13.11 -1.50
CA ASN A 45 -7.48 13.71 -0.70
C ASN A 45 -8.28 12.61 -0.01
N GLY A 46 -8.65 12.84 1.26
CA GLY A 46 -9.43 11.91 2.07
C GLY A 46 -8.58 11.17 3.09
N HIS A 47 -9.09 10.06 3.59
CA HIS A 47 -8.47 9.29 4.67
C HIS A 47 -7.59 8.17 4.12
N ALA A 48 -6.43 7.99 4.76
CA ALA A 48 -5.62 6.80 4.58
C ALA A 48 -6.43 5.56 5.01
N LYS A 49 -6.14 4.42 4.39
CA LYS A 49 -6.74 3.13 4.74
C LYS A 49 -5.70 2.02 4.69
N HIS A 50 -5.96 0.93 5.39
CA HIS A 50 -5.09 -0.24 5.34
C HIS A 50 -5.63 -1.26 4.34
N ALA A 51 -4.74 -1.95 3.65
CA ALA A 51 -5.06 -3.09 2.81
C ALA A 51 -3.97 -4.16 2.88
N THR A 52 -4.35 -5.41 2.73
CA THR A 52 -3.46 -6.56 2.67
C THR A 52 -3.11 -6.93 1.23
N ASP A 53 -2.04 -7.70 1.03
CA ASP A 53 -1.70 -8.30 -0.27
C ASP A 53 -2.91 -9.02 -0.89
N SER A 54 -3.66 -9.80 -0.10
CA SER A 54 -4.83 -10.54 -0.56
C SER A 54 -5.96 -9.62 -1.06
N GLU A 55 -6.18 -8.49 -0.39
CA GLU A 55 -7.16 -7.50 -0.85
C GLU A 55 -6.69 -6.80 -2.11
N LEU A 56 -5.42 -6.37 -2.17
CA LEU A 56 -4.83 -5.71 -3.33
C LEU A 56 -4.69 -6.64 -4.54
N ALA A 57 -4.67 -7.96 -4.33
CA ALA A 57 -4.71 -8.96 -5.39
C ALA A 57 -6.09 -9.11 -6.04
N ASN A 58 -7.17 -8.61 -5.43
CA ASN A 58 -8.49 -8.62 -6.04
C ASN A 58 -8.57 -7.60 -7.18
N THR A 59 -8.37 -8.06 -8.42
CA THR A 59 -8.35 -7.22 -9.61
C THR A 59 -9.71 -6.68 -10.04
N GLU A 60 -10.82 -7.15 -9.44
CA GLU A 60 -12.14 -6.57 -9.65
C GLU A 60 -12.31 -5.25 -8.90
N VAL A 61 -11.65 -5.11 -7.75
CA VAL A 61 -11.70 -3.93 -6.87
C VAL A 61 -10.51 -3.01 -7.11
N TRP A 62 -9.34 -3.60 -7.33
CA TRP A 62 -8.06 -2.91 -7.37
C TRP A 62 -7.37 -3.04 -8.73
N GLU A 63 -6.69 -1.97 -9.13
CA GLU A 63 -5.80 -1.97 -10.28
C GLU A 63 -4.46 -1.43 -9.87
N ARG A 64 -3.39 -2.21 -10.09
CA ARG A 64 -2.03 -1.76 -9.89
C ARG A 64 -1.62 -0.90 -11.07
N LEU A 65 -1.27 0.34 -10.80
CA LEU A 65 -0.82 1.30 -11.80
C LEU A 65 0.70 1.15 -12.02
N PRO A 66 1.19 1.37 -13.25
CA PRO A 66 2.62 1.48 -13.51
C PRO A 66 3.21 2.64 -12.71
#